data_AF-A0AA38U6Z8-F1
#
_entry.id   AF-A0AA38U6Z8-F1
#
_cell.length_a   1.000
_cell.length_b   1.000
_cell.length_c   1.000
_cell.angle_alpha   90.00
_cell.angle_beta   90.00
_cell.angle_gamma   90.00
#
_symmetry.space_group_name_H-M   'P 1'
#
loop_
_entity.id
_entity.type
_entity.pdbx_description
1 polymer ?
#
loop_
_entity_poly.entity_id
_entity_poly.type
_entity_poly.pdbx_seq_one_letter_code
_entity_poly.pdbx_strand_id
1 'polypeptide(L)'
;MPPPPEVLLGIVNEWILAGAHVVQLVVLVGALYASTNYWNQPYHTSILTGQEWVNELIRGHPERIHTELGVHLHVFAQLIVHLRQMGYRDSR
;
A
#
# COMPACT_ATOMS: atom_id res chain seq x y z
N MET A 1 48.64 -6.89 20.99
CA MET A 1 48.51 -5.70 21.86
C MET A 1 47.03 -5.32 21.85
N PRO A 2 46.35 -5.20 23.01
CA PRO A 2 44.97 -4.75 23.04
C PRO A 2 44.87 -3.31 22.50
N PRO A 3 43.76 -2.93 21.87
CA PRO A 3 43.58 -1.58 21.36
C PRO A 3 43.61 -0.55 22.52
N PRO A 4 44.12 0.67 22.27
CA PRO A 4 44.11 1.73 23.27
C PRO A 4 42.68 2.05 23.74
N PRO A 5 42.49 2.47 25.00
CA PRO A 5 41.18 2.81 25.54
C PRO A 5 40.41 3.85 24.71
N GLU A 6 41.11 4.81 24.10
CA GLU A 6 40.52 5.86 23.26
C GLU A 6 39.83 5.28 22.02
N VAL A 7 40.39 4.22 21.43
CA VAL A 7 39.80 3.53 20.27
C VAL A 7 38.56 2.75 20.68
N LEU A 8 38.58 2.09 21.85
CA LEU A 8 37.42 1.38 22.38
C LEU A 8 36.27 2.33 22.69
N LEU A 9 36.56 3.51 23.26
CA LEU A 9 35.56 4.55 23.51
C LEU A 9 34.97 5.11 22.21
N GLY A 10 35.79 5.31 21.18
CA GLY A 10 35.33 5.72 19.85
C GLY A 10 34.34 4.72 19.26
N ILE A 11 34.69 3.44 19.26
CA ILE A 11 33.83 2.36 18.76
C ILE A 11 32.51 2.29 19.55
N VAL A 12 32.58 2.34 20.88
CA VAL A 12 31.37 2.32 21.73
C VAL A 12 30.45 3.51 21.43
N ASN A 13 31.02 4.71 21.26
CA ASN A 13 30.25 5.90 20.89
C ASN A 13 29.58 5.74 19.51
N GLU A 14 30.27 5.17 18.53
CA GLU A 14 29.68 4.89 17.22
C GLU A 14 28.46 3.96 17.30
N TRP A 15 28.55 2.89 18.11
CA TRP A 15 27.41 1.98 18.33
C TRP A 15 26.25 2.66 19.05
N ILE A 16 26.53 3.52 20.04
CA ILE A 16 25.51 4.29 20.74
C ILE A 16 24.79 5.23 19.76
N LEU A 17 25.54 5.95 18.92
CA LEU A 17 24.98 6.85 17.92
C LEU A 17 24.14 6.08 16.88
N ALA A 18 24.66 4.96 16.36
CA ALA A 18 23.93 4.10 15.44
C ALA A 18 22.62 3.57 16.06
N GLY A 19 22.67 3.13 17.31
CA GLY A 19 21.48 2.68 18.06
C GLY A 19 20.45 3.81 18.24
N ALA A 20 20.90 5.01 18.60
CA ALA A 20 20.03 6.18 18.73
C ALA A 20 19.34 6.54 17.40
N HIS A 21 20.05 6.47 16.27
CA HIS A 21 19.46 6.69 14.95
C HIS A 21 18.37 5.66 14.62
N VAL A 22 18.60 4.38 14.92
CA VAL A 22 17.59 3.33 14.69
C VAL A 22 16.34 3.59 15.54
N VAL A 23 16.51 3.93 16.83
CA VAL A 23 15.37 4.25 17.71
C VAL A 23 14.59 5.46 17.16
N GLN A 24 15.28 6.50 16.71
CA GLN A 24 14.65 7.69 16.14
C GLN A 24 13.86 7.36 14.86
N LEU A 25 14.39 6.51 13.98
CA LEU A 25 13.68 6.07 12.78
C LEU A 25 12.40 5.29 13.13
N VAL A 26 12.48 4.38 14.11
CA VAL A 26 11.32 3.61 14.56
C VAL A 26 10.24 4.52 15.14
N VAL A 27 10.62 5.51 15.96
CA VAL A 27 9.69 6.50 16.51
C VAL A 27 9.06 7.34 15.40
N LEU A 28 9.83 7.80 14.41
CA LEU A 28 9.31 8.56 13.27
C LEU A 28 8.30 7.75 12.46
N VAL A 29 8.62 6.48 12.16
CA VAL A 29 7.70 5.58 11.47
C VAL A 29 6.44 5.39 12.30
N GLY A 30 6.57 5.08 13.59
CA GLY A 30 5.42 4.94 14.49
C GLY A 30 4.54 6.20 14.53
N ALA A 31 5.15 7.39 14.58
CA ALA A 31 4.44 8.66 14.57
C ALA A 31 3.73 8.93 13.23
N LEU A 32 4.35 8.55 12.10
CA LEU A 32 3.71 8.62 10.78
C LEU A 32 2.48 7.71 10.75
N TYR A 33 2.61 6.43 11.12
CA TYR A 33 1.48 5.50 11.16
C TYR A 33 0.39 5.90 12.17
N ALA A 34 0.75 6.55 13.28
CA ALA A 34 -0.21 7.08 14.24
C ALA A 34 -0.90 8.38 13.76
N SER A 35 -0.35 9.04 12.73
CA SER A 35 -0.93 10.26 12.19
C SER A 35 -2.15 9.94 11.32
N THR A 36 -3.24 10.68 11.50
CA THR A 36 -4.46 10.57 10.69
C THR A 36 -4.17 10.77 9.19
N ASN A 37 -3.17 11.60 8.87
CA ASN A 37 -2.78 11.91 7.49
C ASN A 37 -2.15 10.71 6.76
N TYR A 38 -1.53 9.77 7.48
CA TYR A 38 -0.95 8.57 6.84
C TYR A 38 -2.02 7.64 6.28
N TRP A 39 -3.13 7.48 7.00
CA TRP A 39 -4.27 6.68 6.55
C TRP A 39 -5.19 7.43 5.59
N ASN A 40 -5.20 8.76 5.65
CA ASN A 40 -6.02 9.60 4.79
C ASN A 40 -5.27 10.01 3.51
N GLN A 41 -4.72 9.02 2.83
CA GLN A 41 -4.18 9.20 1.49
C GLN A 41 -5.30 8.96 0.48
N PRO A 42 -5.44 9.81 -0.55
CA PRO A 42 -6.45 9.59 -1.57
C PRO A 42 -6.10 8.32 -2.35
N TYR A 43 -6.78 7.23 -1.99
CA TYR A 43 -6.58 5.89 -2.56
C TYR A 43 -7.11 5.79 -4.01
N HIS A 44 -8.03 6.68 -4.37
CA HIS A 44 -8.65 6.76 -5.70
C HIS A 44 -8.32 8.09 -6.40
N THR A 45 -7.04 8.43 -6.54
CA THR A 45 -6.60 9.53 -7.42
C THR A 45 -6.55 9.16 -8.90
N SER A 46 -7.02 7.96 -9.26
CA SER A 46 -7.22 7.61 -10.67
C SER A 46 -8.11 8.67 -11.31
N ILE A 47 -7.62 9.28 -12.39
CA ILE A 47 -8.35 10.27 -13.21
C ILE A 47 -9.71 9.74 -13.68
N LEU A 48 -9.83 8.41 -13.73
CA LEU A 48 -11.03 7.70 -14.11
C LEU A 48 -11.95 7.54 -12.90
N THR A 49 -13.22 7.88 -13.08
CA THR A 49 -14.28 7.45 -12.17
C THR A 49 -14.24 5.93 -12.00
N GLY A 50 -14.75 5.39 -10.89
CA GLY A 50 -14.79 3.94 -10.67
C GLY A 50 -15.43 3.19 -11.84
N GLN A 51 -16.46 3.77 -12.47
CA GLN A 51 -17.10 3.24 -13.67
C GLN A 51 -16.17 3.24 -14.90
N GLU A 52 -15.41 4.31 -15.12
CA GLU A 52 -14.46 4.39 -16.23
C GLU A 52 -13.29 3.41 -16.06
N TRP A 53 -12.82 3.21 -14.83
CA TRP A 53 -11.82 2.19 -14.53
C TRP A 53 -12.35 0.78 -14.78
N VAL A 54 -13.56 0.46 -14.33
CA VAL A 54 -14.20 -0.84 -14.63
C VAL A 54 -14.39 -1.03 -16.13
N ASN A 55 -14.76 0.03 -16.88
CA ASN A 55 -14.86 -0.04 -18.34
C ASN A 55 -13.51 -0.33 -19.00
N GLU A 56 -12.40 0.22 -18.49
CA GLU A 56 -11.06 -0.09 -18.97
C GLU A 56 -10.69 -1.54 -18.70
N LEU A 57 -11.01 -2.07 -17.52
CA LEU A 57 -10.77 -3.48 -17.21
C LEU A 57 -11.54 -4.44 -18.13
N ILE A 58 -12.81 -4.12 -18.41
CA ILE A 58 -13.66 -4.95 -19.29
C ILE A 58 -13.18 -4.90 -20.74
N ARG A 59 -12.74 -3.73 -21.23
CA ARG A 59 -12.34 -3.53 -22.63
C ARG A 59 -10.86 -3.81 -22.89
N GLY A 60 -10.06 -3.89 -21.83
CA GLY A 60 -8.64 -4.15 -21.89
C GLY A 60 -8.30 -5.62 -22.11
N HIS A 61 -7.06 -5.98 -21.82
CA HIS A 61 -6.61 -7.36 -21.95
C HIS A 61 -7.33 -8.27 -20.94
N PRO A 62 -7.79 -9.48 -21.32
CA PRO A 62 -8.51 -10.40 -20.42
C PRO A 62 -7.75 -10.76 -19.14
N GLU A 63 -6.42 -10.78 -19.17
CA GLU A 63 -5.61 -11.02 -17.96
C GLU A 63 -5.61 -9.83 -16.98
N ARG A 64 -5.87 -8.61 -17.45
CA ARG A 64 -5.83 -7.42 -16.60
C ARG A 64 -6.89 -7.49 -15.50
N ILE A 65 -8.09 -7.96 -15.82
CA ILE A 65 -9.15 -8.11 -14.82
C ILE A 65 -8.83 -9.23 -13.81
N HIS A 66 -8.11 -10.28 -14.23
CA HIS A 66 -7.64 -11.31 -13.34
C HIS A 66 -6.53 -10.80 -12.41
N THR A 67 -5.59 -10.01 -12.92
CA THR A 67 -4.54 -9.38 -12.11
C THR A 67 -5.10 -8.41 -11.08
N GLU A 68 -6.07 -7.57 -11.46
CA GLU A 68 -6.58 -6.50 -10.58
C GLU A 68 -7.70 -6.95 -9.64
N LEU A 69 -8.61 -7.82 -10.11
CA LEU A 69 -9.79 -8.26 -9.34
C LEU A 69 -9.72 -9.72 -8.87
N GLY A 70 -8.71 -10.49 -9.29
CA GLY A 70 -8.59 -11.91 -8.95
C GLY A 70 -9.61 -12.81 -9.64
N VAL A 71 -10.32 -12.33 -10.66
CA VAL A 71 -11.36 -13.09 -11.37
C VAL A 71 -11.22 -12.93 -12.88
N HIS A 72 -11.61 -13.94 -13.65
CA HIS A 72 -11.68 -13.81 -15.11
C HIS A 72 -12.85 -12.93 -15.55
N LEU A 73 -12.72 -12.29 -16.73
CA LEU A 73 -13.72 -11.40 -17.30
C LEU A 73 -15.13 -11.99 -17.34
N HIS A 74 -15.25 -13.26 -17.74
CA HIS A 74 -16.55 -13.93 -17.84
C HIS A 74 -17.20 -14.13 -16.47
N VAL A 75 -16.42 -14.42 -15.41
CA VAL A 75 -16.93 -14.55 -14.04
C VAL A 75 -17.41 -13.21 -13.52
N PHE A 76 -16.62 -12.15 -13.73
CA PHE A 76 -17.01 -10.79 -13.37
C PHE A 76 -18.31 -10.34 -14.07
N ALA A 77 -18.43 -10.62 -15.38
CA ALA A 77 -19.64 -10.31 -16.14
C ALA A 77 -20.86 -11.08 -15.62
N GLN A 78 -20.72 -12.38 -15.29
CA GLN A 78 -21.80 -13.17 -14.69
C GLN A 78 -22.24 -12.63 -13.34
N LEU A 79 -21.29 -12.19 -12.51
CA LEU A 79 -21.60 -11.56 -11.23
C LEU A 79 -22.44 -10.30 -11.40
N ILE A 80 -22.07 -9.41 -12.34
CA ILE A 80 -22.86 -8.20 -12.63
C ILE A 80 -24.28 -8.57 -13.08
N VAL A 81 -24.43 -9.55 -13.97
CA VAL A 81 -25.76 -10.00 -14.43
C VAL A 81 -26.61 -10.50 -13.26
N HIS A 82 -26.05 -11.34 -12.37
CA HIS A 82 -26.77 -11.84 -11.21
C HIS A 82 -27.17 -10.72 -10.24
N LEU A 83 -26.28 -9.77 -9.97
CA LEU A 83 -26.59 -8.62 -9.12
C LEU A 83 -27.74 -7.79 -9.69
N ARG A 84 -27.75 -7.55 -11.00
CA ARG A 84 -28.85 -6.84 -11.67
C ARG A 84 -30.17 -7.61 -11.62
N GLN A 85 -30.12 -8.93 -11.77
CA GLN A 85 -31.31 -9.79 -11.61
C GLN A 85 -31.89 -9.75 -10.20
N MET A 86 -31.04 -9.59 -9.18
CA MET A 86 -31.47 -9.38 -7.79
C MET A 86 -31.95 -7.95 -7.50
N GLY A 87 -31.90 -7.05 -8.49
CA GLY A 87 -32.36 -5.67 -8.37
C GLY A 87 -31.31 -4.68 -7.88
N TYR A 88 -30.05 -5.10 -7.74
CA TYR A 88 -28.96 -4.17 -7.43
C TYR A 88 -28.64 -3.29 -8.64
N ARG A 89 -28.29 -2.02 -8.35
CA ARG A 89 -27.93 -1.00 -9.35
C ARG A 89 -26.51 -0.52 -9.09
N ASP A 90 -25.97 0.18 -10.07
CA ASP A 90 -24.63 0.77 -9.97
C ASP A 90 -24.55 1.67 -8.72
N SER A 91 -23.47 1.52 -7.96
CA SER A 91 -23.20 2.37 -6.79
C SER A 91 -22.88 3.80 -7.23
N ARG A 92 -23.14 4.77 -6.33
CA ARG A 92 -22.79 6.18 -6.56
C ARG A 92 -21.28 6.40 -6.55
#